data_AF-A0A5C6MLW5-F1
#
_entry.id   AF-A0A5C6MLW5-F1
#
_cell.length_a   1.000
_cell.length_b   1.000
_cell.length_c   1.000
_cell.angle_alpha   90.00
_cell.angle_beta   90.00
_cell.angle_gamma   90.00
#
_symmetry.space_group_name_H-M   'P 1'
#
loop_
_entity.id
_entity.type
_entity.pdbx_description
1 polymer ?
#
loop_
_entity_poly.entity_id
_entity_poly.type
_entity_poly.pdbx_seq_one_letter_code
_entity_poly.pdbx_strand_id
1 'polypeptide(L)'
;MDPAMHLLPENVLVTGDENIPGLLSSPTGDALLKPQLLKMLPFTLSRLTITLQPSLEMFESQLLRLINADYQNTKQPGPDGALRTVVIQERRLHVGVHNGWCFLEKPQVVVLQPQRVLPRGRADSSSKQSSLLRDSLSSDLQTLGLRSSLELRLADHRAMAIVFQLEYVFSAPFGQELMVSVLTDGDQN
;
A
#
# COMPACT_ATOMS: atom_id res chain seq x y z
N MET A 1 -22.52 -16.65 12.31
CA MET A 1 -22.18 -15.84 11.12
C MET A 1 -22.39 -16.73 9.92
N ASP A 2 -23.18 -16.28 8.96
CA ASP A 2 -23.51 -17.06 7.77
C ASP A 2 -22.24 -17.35 6.96
N PRO A 3 -21.93 -18.64 6.70
CA PRO A 3 -20.59 -19.03 6.25
C PRO A 3 -20.17 -18.41 4.92
N ALA A 4 -21.10 -18.05 4.02
CA ALA A 4 -20.77 -17.53 2.69
C ALA A 4 -20.88 -16.01 2.52
N MET A 5 -21.39 -15.24 3.50
CA MET A 5 -21.69 -13.82 3.28
C MET A 5 -20.44 -12.96 3.00
N HIS A 6 -19.27 -13.37 3.51
CA HIS A 6 -18.00 -12.71 3.25
C HIS A 6 -17.47 -12.88 1.80
N LEU A 7 -18.12 -13.72 0.98
CA LEU A 7 -17.83 -13.85 -0.44
C LEU A 7 -18.57 -12.83 -1.30
N LEU A 8 -19.52 -12.10 -0.71
CA LEU A 8 -20.44 -11.22 -1.42
C LEU A 8 -20.19 -9.75 -1.04
N PRO A 9 -20.24 -8.82 -2.00
CA PRO A 9 -20.25 -7.40 -1.69
C PRO A 9 -21.54 -7.00 -0.97
N GLU A 10 -21.50 -5.88 -0.26
CA GLU A 10 -22.69 -5.32 0.34
C GLU A 10 -23.73 -4.96 -0.73
N ASN A 11 -25.01 -5.20 -0.43
CA ASN A 11 -26.14 -4.84 -1.27
C ASN A 11 -26.19 -5.52 -2.66
N VAL A 12 -25.55 -6.68 -2.82
CA VAL A 12 -25.64 -7.49 -4.04
C VAL A 12 -26.78 -8.51 -3.93
N LEU A 13 -27.60 -8.59 -4.98
CA LEU A 13 -28.58 -9.65 -5.16
C LEU A 13 -27.90 -10.80 -5.90
N VAL A 14 -28.00 -12.01 -5.34
CA VAL A 14 -27.44 -13.22 -5.94
C VAL A 14 -28.53 -14.27 -6.11
N THR A 15 -28.42 -15.08 -7.16
CA THR A 15 -29.32 -16.21 -7.43
C THR A 15 -28.57 -17.54 -7.28
N GLY A 16 -29.31 -18.63 -7.06
CA GLY A 16 -28.72 -19.95 -6.78
C GLY A 16 -27.92 -20.57 -7.93
N ASP A 17 -28.09 -20.07 -9.15
CA ASP A 17 -27.38 -20.47 -10.36
C ASP A 17 -26.09 -19.67 -10.61
N GLU A 18 -25.83 -18.62 -9.82
CA GLU A 18 -24.60 -17.84 -9.95
C GLU A 18 -23.37 -18.60 -9.44
N ASN A 19 -22.28 -18.50 -10.20
CA ASN A 19 -21.00 -19.05 -9.80
C ASN A 19 -20.26 -18.08 -8.87
N ILE A 20 -20.53 -18.19 -7.57
CA ILE A 20 -19.93 -17.34 -6.52
C ILE A 20 -18.50 -17.83 -6.22
N PRO A 21 -17.45 -17.03 -6.52
CA PRO A 21 -16.07 -17.45 -6.28
C PRO A 21 -15.76 -17.66 -4.79
N GLY A 22 -15.23 -18.83 -4.45
CA GLY A 22 -14.99 -19.23 -3.05
C GLY A 22 -16.03 -20.20 -2.51
N LEU A 23 -17.13 -20.41 -3.23
CA LEU A 23 -18.14 -21.41 -2.91
C LEU A 23 -17.89 -22.71 -3.71
N LEU A 24 -18.09 -23.85 -3.08
CA LEU A 24 -18.11 -25.16 -3.73
C LEU A 24 -19.42 -25.32 -4.50
N SER A 25 -19.33 -25.87 -5.71
CA SER A 25 -20.51 -26.20 -6.50
C SER A 25 -21.38 -27.23 -5.79
N SER A 26 -22.69 -27.01 -5.81
CA SER A 26 -23.68 -27.90 -5.20
C SER A 26 -24.02 -29.06 -6.14
N PRO A 27 -24.09 -30.31 -5.65
CA PRO A 27 -24.55 -31.44 -6.46
C PRO A 27 -26.03 -31.31 -6.86
N THR A 28 -26.82 -30.55 -6.07
CA THR A 28 -28.24 -30.29 -6.31
C THR A 28 -28.50 -29.00 -7.10
N GLY A 29 -27.44 -28.35 -7.60
CA GLY A 29 -27.53 -27.13 -8.42
C GLY A 29 -27.41 -25.84 -7.62
N ASP A 30 -28.29 -25.62 -6.64
CA ASP A 30 -28.26 -24.41 -5.82
C ASP A 30 -27.25 -24.53 -4.67
N ALA A 31 -26.17 -23.74 -4.73
CA ALA A 31 -25.12 -23.70 -3.72
C ALA A 31 -25.43 -22.79 -2.53
N LEU A 32 -26.44 -21.92 -2.63
CA LEU A 32 -26.85 -21.02 -1.56
C LEU A 32 -27.75 -21.70 -0.52
N LEU A 33 -28.44 -22.79 -0.89
CA LEU A 33 -29.25 -23.59 0.06
C LEU A 33 -28.40 -24.25 1.15
N LYS A 34 -27.20 -24.71 0.80
CA LYS A 34 -26.25 -25.34 1.73
C LYS A 34 -24.82 -24.92 1.36
N PRO A 35 -24.41 -23.69 1.71
CA PRO A 35 -23.14 -23.14 1.29
C PRO A 35 -21.97 -23.90 1.89
N GLN A 36 -21.08 -24.38 1.04
CA GLN A 36 -19.81 -24.98 1.41
C GLN A 36 -18.67 -24.17 0.82
N LEU A 37 -17.73 -23.74 1.65
CA LEU A 37 -16.60 -22.91 1.22
C LEU A 37 -15.48 -23.77 0.65
N LEU A 38 -14.75 -23.22 -0.32
CA LEU A 38 -13.46 -23.78 -0.73
C LEU A 38 -12.49 -23.76 0.45
N LYS A 39 -11.63 -24.78 0.50
CA LYS A 39 -10.61 -24.88 1.54
C LYS A 39 -9.57 -23.77 1.35
N MET A 40 -9.51 -22.87 2.33
CA MET A 40 -8.50 -21.82 2.38
C MET A 40 -7.18 -22.37 2.92
N LEU A 41 -6.09 -22.15 2.20
CA LEU A 41 -4.74 -22.58 2.59
C LEU A 41 -3.92 -21.37 3.03
N PRO A 42 -3.11 -21.46 4.11
CA PRO A 42 -2.25 -20.39 4.55
C PRO A 42 -1.03 -20.24 3.62
N PHE A 43 -0.62 -19.00 3.37
CA PHE A 43 0.56 -18.62 2.61
C PHE A 43 1.31 -17.50 3.32
N THR A 44 2.64 -17.53 3.28
CA THR A 44 3.48 -16.46 3.82
C THR A 44 4.09 -15.65 2.68
N LEU A 45 3.75 -14.37 2.62
CA LEU A 45 4.38 -13.42 1.72
C LEU A 45 5.55 -12.75 2.44
N SER A 46 6.76 -12.93 1.93
CA SER A 46 7.99 -12.39 2.54
C SER A 46 8.84 -11.66 1.51
N ARG A 47 9.62 -10.68 1.98
CA ARG A 47 10.58 -9.91 1.16
C ARG A 47 9.94 -9.20 -0.05
N LEU A 48 8.68 -8.76 0.09
CA LEU A 48 8.02 -7.98 -0.95
C LEU A 48 8.73 -6.63 -1.14
N THR A 49 9.00 -6.31 -2.39
CA THR A 49 9.67 -5.06 -2.81
C THR A 49 8.88 -4.44 -3.95
N ILE A 50 8.60 -3.15 -3.86
CA ILE A 50 7.88 -2.38 -4.88
C ILE A 50 8.85 -1.40 -5.54
N THR A 51 8.89 -1.44 -6.86
CA THR A 51 9.63 -0.48 -7.71
C THR A 51 8.63 0.43 -8.39
N LEU A 52 8.92 1.74 -8.40
CA LEU A 52 8.12 2.73 -9.12
C LEU A 52 8.97 3.34 -10.24
N GLN A 53 8.33 3.60 -11.37
CA GLN A 53 8.97 4.20 -12.54
C GLN A 53 8.75 5.71 -12.56
N PRO A 54 9.73 6.50 -13.03
CA PRO A 54 11.06 6.08 -13.48
C PRO A 54 12.02 5.75 -12.31
N SER A 55 11.77 6.30 -11.13
CA SER A 55 12.38 5.90 -9.85
C SER A 55 11.45 6.30 -8.72
N LEU A 56 11.65 5.73 -7.52
CA LEU A 56 10.86 6.10 -6.33
C LEU A 56 10.95 7.61 -6.06
N GLU A 57 12.15 8.17 -6.09
CA GLU A 57 12.40 9.59 -5.82
C GLU A 57 11.72 10.51 -6.84
N MET A 58 11.83 10.17 -8.13
CA MET A 58 11.23 10.98 -9.20
C MET A 58 9.70 10.92 -9.16
N PHE A 59 9.15 9.73 -8.94
CA PHE A 59 7.71 9.53 -8.79
C PHE A 59 7.17 10.35 -7.61
N GLU A 60 7.81 10.26 -6.44
CA GLU A 60 7.35 10.96 -5.24
C GLU A 60 7.50 12.47 -5.33
N SER A 61 8.57 12.95 -5.95
CA SER A 61 8.78 14.38 -6.22
C SER A 61 7.69 14.94 -7.12
N GLN A 62 7.32 14.19 -8.17
CA GLN A 62 6.23 14.59 -9.06
C GLN A 62 4.87 14.56 -8.35
N LEU A 63 4.60 13.52 -7.56
CA LEU A 63 3.37 13.39 -6.78
C LEU A 63 3.21 14.54 -5.77
N LEU A 64 4.27 14.84 -5.02
CA LEU A 64 4.29 15.97 -4.08
C LEU A 64 4.09 17.30 -4.79
N ARG A 65 4.69 17.50 -5.97
CA ARG A 65 4.49 18.73 -6.76
C ARG A 65 3.02 18.93 -7.13
N LEU A 66 2.34 17.88 -7.61
CA LEU A 66 0.93 17.94 -7.99
C LEU A 66 0.04 18.24 -6.78
N ILE A 67 0.25 17.53 -5.67
CA ILE A 67 -0.52 17.72 -4.44
C ILE A 67 -0.30 19.12 -3.85
N ASN A 68 0.94 19.62 -3.86
CA ASN A 68 1.22 20.97 -3.40
C ASN A 68 0.53 22.02 -4.29
N ALA A 69 0.53 21.86 -5.61
CA ALA A 69 -0.19 22.77 -6.50
C ALA A 69 -1.69 22.80 -6.18
N ASP A 70 -2.32 21.64 -6.00
CA ASP A 70 -3.73 21.54 -5.64
C ASP A 70 -4.02 22.15 -4.25
N TYR A 71 -3.12 21.93 -3.29
CA TYR A 71 -3.22 22.49 -1.95
C TYR A 71 -3.18 24.03 -1.95
N GLN A 72 -2.27 24.64 -2.73
CA GLN A 72 -2.21 26.10 -2.86
C GLN A 72 -3.42 26.68 -3.59
N ASN A 73 -3.99 25.96 -4.56
CA ASN A 73 -5.20 26.40 -5.26
C ASN A 73 -6.45 26.42 -4.36
N THR A 74 -6.47 25.57 -3.32
CA THR A 74 -7.65 25.38 -2.46
C THR A 74 -7.60 26.23 -1.19
N LYS A 75 -6.43 26.69 -0.75
CA LYS A 75 -6.28 27.52 0.46
C LYS A 75 -5.91 28.95 0.13
N GLN A 76 -6.62 29.91 0.73
CA GLN A 76 -6.18 31.30 0.77
C GLN A 76 -4.80 31.37 1.46
N PRO A 77 -3.87 32.23 1.00
CA PRO A 77 -2.59 32.43 1.66
C PRO A 77 -2.80 32.70 3.15
N GLY A 78 -2.14 31.93 4.01
CA GLY A 78 -2.14 32.21 5.44
C GLY A 78 -1.55 33.59 5.73
N PRO A 79 -1.86 34.19 6.89
CA PRO A 79 -1.43 35.56 7.24
C PRO A 79 0.09 35.76 7.28
N ASP A 80 0.87 34.67 7.33
CA ASP A 80 2.33 34.69 7.47
C ASP A 80 3.08 34.64 6.12
N GLY A 81 2.36 34.56 4.99
CA GLY A 81 2.96 34.52 3.64
C GLY A 81 3.85 33.30 3.33
N ALA A 82 4.16 32.46 4.32
CA ALA A 82 5.00 31.28 4.16
C ALA A 82 4.25 30.15 3.46
N LEU A 83 4.81 29.69 2.34
CA LEU A 83 4.30 28.56 1.57
C LEU A 83 4.43 27.27 2.40
N ARG A 84 3.31 26.74 2.87
CA ARG A 84 3.29 25.47 3.60
C ARG A 84 3.38 24.32 2.61
N THR A 85 4.44 23.53 2.68
CA THR A 85 4.67 22.39 1.80
C THR A 85 4.14 21.11 2.42
N VAL A 86 3.31 20.39 1.67
CA VAL A 86 2.84 19.04 1.99
C VAL A 86 4.00 18.06 1.88
N VAL A 87 4.08 17.11 2.82
CA VAL A 87 5.10 16.05 2.84
C VAL A 87 4.46 14.67 2.85
N ILE A 88 5.19 13.66 2.37
CA ILE A 88 4.79 12.25 2.51
C ILE A 88 5.13 11.81 3.94
N GLN A 89 4.11 11.43 4.70
CA GLN A 89 4.26 10.91 6.05
C GLN A 89 4.45 9.39 6.05
N GLU A 90 3.63 8.66 5.28
CA GLU A 90 3.66 7.20 5.24
C GLU A 90 3.39 6.66 3.83
N ARG A 91 3.88 5.44 3.60
CA ARG A 91 3.66 4.66 2.38
C ARG A 91 3.07 3.32 2.81
N ARG A 92 1.76 3.17 2.67
CA ARG A 92 1.03 2.01 3.18
C ARG A 92 0.74 1.05 2.03
N LEU A 93 1.01 -0.23 2.24
CA LEU A 93 0.57 -1.28 1.35
C LEU A 93 -0.60 -1.99 1.99
N HIS A 94 -1.73 -1.99 1.27
CA HIS A 94 -2.88 -2.81 1.60
C HIS A 94 -2.74 -4.12 0.83
N VAL A 95 -2.71 -5.23 1.55
CA VAL A 95 -2.59 -6.58 0.99
C VAL A 95 -3.80 -7.39 1.43
N GLY A 96 -4.58 -7.87 0.47
CA GLY A 96 -5.79 -8.63 0.74
C GLY A 96 -6.06 -9.68 -0.33
N VAL A 97 -6.83 -10.69 0.03
CA VAL A 97 -7.32 -11.69 -0.92
C VAL A 97 -8.69 -11.27 -1.42
N HIS A 98 -8.84 -11.21 -2.74
CA HIS A 98 -10.04 -10.82 -3.44
C HIS A 98 -10.56 -12.00 -4.25
N ASN A 99 -11.86 -12.28 -4.21
CA ASN A 99 -12.46 -13.40 -4.96
C ASN A 99 -12.97 -12.98 -6.35
N GLY A 100 -12.75 -11.73 -6.72
CA GLY A 100 -13.25 -11.11 -7.95
C GLY A 100 -14.45 -10.21 -7.71
N TRP A 101 -15.16 -10.38 -6.60
CA TRP A 101 -16.33 -9.57 -6.23
C TRP A 101 -16.02 -8.64 -5.06
N CYS A 102 -15.41 -9.18 -4.00
CA CYS A 102 -15.00 -8.42 -2.84
C CYS A 102 -13.74 -9.00 -2.19
N PHE A 103 -13.20 -8.27 -1.21
CA PHE A 103 -12.18 -8.80 -0.32
C PHE A 103 -12.80 -9.83 0.63
N LEU A 104 -12.14 -10.98 0.77
CA LEU A 104 -12.60 -12.07 1.64
C LEU A 104 -12.46 -11.73 3.13
N GLU A 105 -11.46 -10.93 3.45
CA GLU A 105 -11.17 -10.40 4.77
C GLU A 105 -10.69 -8.96 4.63
N LYS A 106 -10.73 -8.18 5.71
CA LYS A 106 -10.18 -6.81 5.70
C LYS A 106 -8.71 -6.84 5.27
N PRO A 107 -8.30 -6.07 4.22
CA PRO A 107 -6.91 -6.03 3.79
C PRO A 107 -5.96 -5.66 4.93
N GLN A 108 -4.83 -6.37 5.02
CA GLN A 108 -3.77 -6.07 5.97
C GLN A 108 -3.02 -4.83 5.50
N VAL A 109 -2.82 -3.87 6.42
CA VAL A 109 -2.15 -2.61 6.13
C VAL A 109 -0.76 -2.63 6.75
N VAL A 110 0.26 -2.43 5.93
CA VAL A 110 1.66 -2.40 6.37
C VAL A 110 2.35 -1.13 5.89
N VAL A 111 3.18 -0.54 6.74
CA VAL A 111 4.00 0.62 6.37
C VAL A 111 5.27 0.14 5.68
N LEU A 112 5.45 0.58 4.44
CA LEU A 112 6.64 0.35 3.65
C LEU A 112 7.70 1.41 3.94
N GLN A 113 8.96 1.01 3.75
CA GLN A 113 10.09 1.92 3.88
C GLN A 113 10.92 1.97 2.61
N PRO A 114 11.44 3.16 2.25
CA PRO A 114 12.48 3.27 1.24
C PRO A 114 13.69 2.42 1.63
N GLN A 115 14.12 1.58 0.70
CA GLN A 115 15.30 0.73 0.80
C GLN A 115 16.18 0.98 -0.41
N ARG A 116 17.49 1.10 -0.18
CA ARG A 116 18.46 1.15 -1.27
C ARG A 116 18.80 -0.27 -1.68
N VAL A 117 18.57 -0.60 -2.94
CA VAL A 117 19.03 -1.86 -3.51
C VAL A 117 20.44 -1.63 -4.05
N LEU A 118 21.44 -2.05 -3.26
CA LEU A 118 22.81 -2.10 -3.74
C LEU A 118 22.92 -3.22 -4.79
N PRO A 119 23.52 -2.97 -5.96
CA PRO A 119 23.79 -4.03 -6.92
C PRO A 119 24.66 -5.09 -6.24
N ARG A 120 24.12 -6.31 -6.12
CA ARG A 120 24.78 -7.43 -5.45
C ARG A 120 25.99 -7.84 -6.28
N GLY A 121 27.15 -7.26 -5.99
CA GLY A 121 28.43 -7.66 -6.56
C GLY A 121 28.71 -9.10 -6.14
N ARG A 122 28.59 -10.04 -7.07
CA ARG A 122 29.15 -11.38 -6.90
C ARG A 122 30.66 -11.24 -6.92
N ALA A 123 31.28 -11.26 -5.75
CA ALA A 123 32.66 -11.68 -5.62
C ALA A 123 32.70 -13.19 -5.84
N ASP A 124 33.18 -13.62 -7.00
CA ASP A 124 34.18 -14.68 -7.09
C ASP A 124 34.74 -14.85 -8.50
N SER A 125 36.07 -14.92 -8.55
CA SER A 125 36.95 -15.39 -9.63
C SER A 125 37.20 -14.54 -10.89
N SER A 126 38.40 -13.95 -10.90
CA SER A 126 39.39 -13.89 -12.00
C SER A 126 38.90 -14.05 -13.45
N SER A 127 39.01 -13.00 -14.25
CA SER A 127 39.76 -12.98 -15.53
C SER A 127 39.71 -11.60 -16.20
N LYS A 128 40.71 -11.35 -17.04
CA LYS A 128 41.13 -10.07 -17.63
C LYS A 128 40.18 -9.54 -18.73
N GLN A 129 40.13 -8.21 -18.81
CA GLN A 129 39.90 -7.37 -20.01
C GLN A 129 38.60 -7.57 -20.82
N SER A 130 37.72 -6.55 -20.80
CA SER A 130 37.40 -5.77 -22.01
C SER A 130 36.62 -4.51 -21.63
N SER A 131 37.04 -3.39 -22.21
CA SER A 131 36.45 -2.07 -22.08
C SER A 131 35.28 -1.91 -23.04
N LEU A 132 34.04 -1.93 -22.55
CA LEU A 132 32.89 -1.35 -23.24
C LEU A 132 31.91 -0.78 -22.21
N LEU A 133 31.78 0.55 -22.22
CA LEU A 133 30.66 1.36 -21.73
C LEU A 133 30.07 0.93 -20.37
N ARG A 134 30.74 1.33 -19.29
CA ARG A 134 30.05 1.59 -18.02
C ARG A 134 29.19 2.83 -18.22
N ASP A 135 28.01 2.64 -18.77
CA ASP A 135 26.94 3.61 -18.66
C ASP A 135 26.62 3.77 -17.17
N SER A 136 26.56 5.01 -16.72
CA SER A 136 26.48 5.46 -15.33
C SER A 136 25.15 5.14 -14.63
N LEU A 137 24.65 3.91 -14.75
CA LEU A 137 23.40 3.45 -14.13
C LEU A 137 23.59 2.81 -12.75
N SER A 138 24.72 3.08 -12.08
CA SER A 138 24.87 2.81 -10.64
C SER A 138 24.06 3.79 -9.78
N SER A 139 22.87 4.17 -10.24
CA SER A 139 21.90 4.88 -9.45
C SER A 139 21.40 3.92 -8.38
N ASP A 140 21.59 4.29 -7.11
CA ASP A 140 21.01 3.60 -5.96
C ASP A 140 19.52 3.37 -6.22
N LEU A 141 19.13 2.17 -6.64
CA LEU A 141 17.74 1.87 -6.96
C LEU A 141 16.97 1.85 -5.65
N GLN A 142 16.25 2.94 -5.37
CA GLN A 142 15.39 3.02 -4.20
C GLN A 142 14.07 2.29 -4.47
N THR A 143 13.72 1.38 -3.58
CA THR A 143 12.50 0.58 -3.62
C THR A 143 11.74 0.70 -2.32
N LEU A 144 10.45 0.34 -2.31
CA LEU A 144 9.68 0.24 -1.09
C LEU A 144 9.64 -1.21 -0.63
N GLY A 145 10.27 -1.48 0.51
CA GLY A 145 10.39 -2.84 1.02
C GLY A 145 9.50 -3.09 2.23
N LEU A 146 8.99 -4.32 2.29
CA LEU A 146 8.28 -4.87 3.44
C LEU A 146 9.27 -5.33 4.52
N ARG A 147 9.05 -4.94 5.78
CA ARG A 147 9.91 -5.31 6.92
C ARG A 147 9.58 -6.67 7.55
N SER A 148 8.31 -7.05 7.55
CA SER A 148 7.81 -8.28 8.18
C SER A 148 7.04 -9.13 7.18
N SER A 149 7.07 -10.45 7.34
CA SER A 149 6.24 -11.32 6.50
C SER A 149 4.75 -11.15 6.81
N LEU A 150 3.90 -11.38 5.82
CA LEU A 150 2.45 -11.37 5.95
C LEU A 150 1.91 -12.79 5.77
N GLU A 151 0.95 -13.17 6.61
CA GLU A 151 0.22 -14.43 6.45
C GLU A 151 -1.12 -14.15 5.78
N LEU A 152 -1.40 -14.85 4.69
CA LEU A 152 -2.62 -14.74 3.91
C LEU A 152 -3.27 -16.11 3.79
N ARG A 153 -4.56 -16.14 3.49
CA ARG A 153 -5.29 -17.37 3.19
C ARG A 153 -5.90 -17.28 1.81
N LEU A 154 -5.62 -18.25 0.95
CA LEU A 154 -6.08 -18.29 -0.43
C LEU A 154 -6.58 -19.71 -0.76
N ALA A 155 -7.69 -19.82 -1.50
CA ALA A 155 -8.09 -21.10 -2.06
C ALA A 155 -7.58 -21.26 -3.49
N ASP A 156 -7.46 -22.51 -3.94
CA ASP A 156 -7.13 -22.83 -5.32
C ASP A 156 -8.37 -22.60 -6.21
N HIS A 157 -8.54 -21.35 -6.65
CA HIS A 157 -9.64 -20.94 -7.51
C HIS A 157 -9.20 -19.81 -8.46
N ARG A 158 -9.52 -19.94 -9.75
CA ARG A 158 -9.02 -19.04 -10.80
C ARG A 158 -9.44 -17.57 -10.63
N ALA A 159 -10.57 -17.32 -10.00
CA ALA A 159 -11.06 -15.97 -9.75
C ALA A 159 -10.45 -15.32 -8.49
N MET A 160 -9.71 -16.08 -7.67
CA MET A 160 -9.06 -15.52 -6.49
C MET A 160 -7.69 -14.92 -6.81
N ALA A 161 -7.42 -13.75 -6.23
CA ALA A 161 -6.16 -13.04 -6.41
C ALA A 161 -5.72 -12.38 -5.10
N ILE A 162 -4.40 -12.24 -4.94
CA ILE A 162 -3.82 -11.34 -3.94
C ILE A 162 -3.75 -9.95 -4.57
N VAL A 163 -4.39 -8.98 -3.95
CA VAL A 163 -4.41 -7.58 -4.41
C VAL A 163 -3.45 -6.77 -3.56
N PHE A 164 -2.67 -5.93 -4.25
CA PHE A 164 -1.71 -4.99 -3.66
C PHE A 164 -2.16 -3.57 -3.99
N GLN A 165 -2.44 -2.76 -2.98
CA GLN A 165 -2.80 -1.35 -3.14
C GLN A 165 -1.81 -0.48 -2.37
N LEU A 166 -1.06 0.35 -3.09
CA LEU A 166 -0.13 1.32 -2.52
C LEU A 166 -0.88 2.63 -2.25
N GLU A 167 -0.88 3.05 -0.98
CA GLU A 167 -1.47 4.29 -0.50
C GLU A 167 -0.39 5.22 0.06
N TYR A 168 -0.46 6.50 -0.29
CA TYR A 168 0.40 7.54 0.27
C TYR A 168 -0.39 8.39 1.25
N VAL A 169 0.14 8.55 2.46
CA VAL A 169 -0.43 9.43 3.48
C VAL A 169 0.39 10.70 3.52
N PHE A 170 -0.28 11.84 3.41
CA PHE A 170 0.35 13.16 3.37
C PHE A 170 0.01 13.95 4.63
N SER A 171 0.91 14.84 5.03
CA SER A 171 0.66 15.84 6.06
C SER A 171 1.06 17.23 5.60
N ALA A 172 0.30 18.23 6.04
CA ALA A 172 0.67 19.63 5.89
C ALA A 172 1.11 20.16 7.26
N PRO A 173 2.15 21.00 7.35
CA PRO A 173 2.55 21.59 8.61
C PRO A 173 1.42 22.44 9.20
N PHE A 174 1.02 22.14 10.43
CA PHE A 174 0.16 23.01 11.23
C PHE A 174 1.02 24.16 11.75
N GLY A 175 0.61 25.40 11.48
CA GLY A 175 1.27 26.56 12.06
C GLY A 175 1.08 26.50 13.57
N GLN A 176 2.15 26.70 14.33
CA GLN A 176 2.05 26.91 15.77
C GLN A 176 1.06 28.06 16.00
N GLU A 177 -0.08 27.74 16.58
CA GLU A 177 -0.81 28.72 17.37
C GLU A 177 0.16 29.13 18.47
N LEU A 178 0.67 30.36 18.39
CA LEU A 178 1.53 30.95 19.39
C LEU A 178 0.83 30.76 20.74
N MET A 179 1.25 29.75 21.49
CA MET A 179 0.91 29.67 22.90
C MET A 179 1.64 30.84 23.53
N VAL A 180 0.95 31.98 23.61
CA VAL A 180 1.41 33.14 24.36
C VAL A 180 1.60 32.63 25.78
N SER A 181 2.85 32.35 26.12
CA SER A 181 3.29 32.16 27.48
C SER A 181 2.89 33.41 28.24
N VAL A 182 1.81 33.32 29.02
CA VAL A 182 1.46 34.31 30.02
C VAL A 182 2.54 34.22 31.09
N LEU A 183 3.62 34.95 30.86
CA LEU A 183 4.45 35.49 31.92
C LEU A 183 3.62 36.61 32.56
N THR A 184 2.83 36.29 33.58
CA THR A 184 2.50 37.28 34.59
C THR A 184 3.57 37.18 35.66
N ASP A 185 4.61 37.96 35.40
CA ASP A 185 5.46 38.55 36.43
C ASP A 185 4.59 39.50 37.27
N GLY A 186 4.81 39.53 38.59
CA GLY A 186 4.23 40.51 39.51
C GLY A 186 3.11 40.00 40.42
N ASP A 187 3.43 39.66 41.66
CA ASP A 187 3.23 40.64 42.73
C ASP A 187 3.97 40.23 44.02
N GLN A 188 4.89 41.12 44.42
CA GLN A 188 5.37 41.25 45.79
C GLN A 188 4.30 42.01 46.58
N ASN A 189 3.81 41.45 47.69
CA ASN A 189 3.83 42.05 49.03
C ASN A 189 3.21 41.10 50.06
#